data_AF-A0A1M5PFC1-F1
#
_entry.id   AF-A0A1M5PFC1-F1
#
_cell.length_a   1.000
_cell.length_b   1.000
_cell.length_c   1.000
_cell.angle_alpha   90.00
_cell.angle_beta   90.00
_cell.angle_gamma   90.00
#
_symmetry.space_group_name_H-M   'P 1'
#
loop_
_entity.id
_entity.type
_entity.pdbx_description
1 polymer ?
#
loop_
_entity_poly.entity_id
_entity_poly.type
_entity_poly.pdbx_seq_one_letter_code
_entity_poly.pdbx_strand_id
1 'polypeptide(L)'
;MATAEQGDRLLALSNLRPIVGILGFTIVWYPVLSVSNTVLGTPIADTTVNLFVGILAFGGAYPVVAGDWSLGQLGDFAFVLTASAIGLGIVGMVSVLALDVTISGSNRMPQAIVWGAAYVTAYLVMYRTELSIYR
;
A
#
# COMPACT_ATOMS: atom_id res chain seq x y z
N MET A 1 -38.52 -14.78 -1.57
CA MET A 1 -37.64 -14.41 -0.43
C MET A 1 -36.17 -14.48 -0.83
N ALA A 2 -35.66 -15.60 -1.35
CA ALA A 2 -34.25 -15.71 -1.78
C ALA A 2 -33.79 -14.66 -2.81
N THR A 3 -34.65 -14.22 -3.73
CA THR A 3 -34.31 -13.21 -4.75
C THR A 3 -34.17 -11.78 -4.22
N ALA A 4 -34.86 -11.43 -3.13
CA ALA A 4 -34.78 -10.09 -2.53
C ALA A 4 -33.48 -9.93 -1.71
N GLU A 5 -33.10 -10.96 -0.94
CA GLU A 5 -31.84 -10.98 -0.19
C GLU A 5 -30.61 -10.95 -1.12
N GLN A 6 -30.73 -11.54 -2.31
CA GLN A 6 -29.67 -11.52 -3.31
C GLN A 6 -29.53 -10.13 -3.97
N GLY A 7 -30.64 -9.43 -4.18
CA GLY A 7 -30.66 -8.03 -4.64
C GLY A 7 -30.00 -7.08 -3.64
N ASP A 8 -30.34 -7.19 -2.35
CA ASP A 8 -29.74 -6.36 -1.30
C ASP A 8 -28.23 -6.62 -1.13
N ARG A 9 -27.79 -7.89 -1.22
CA ARG A 9 -26.36 -8.23 -1.20
C ARG A 9 -25.60 -7.64 -2.38
N LEU A 10 -26.19 -7.67 -3.58
CA LEU A 10 -25.57 -7.09 -4.77
C LEU A 10 -25.47 -5.55 -4.66
N LEU A 11 -26.49 -4.90 -4.11
CA LEU A 11 -26.47 -3.45 -3.85
C LEU A 11 -25.42 -3.07 -2.80
N ALA A 12 -25.34 -3.83 -1.70
CA ALA A 12 -24.34 -3.63 -0.65
C ALA A 12 -22.91 -3.80 -1.20
N LEU A 13 -22.66 -4.87 -1.97
CA LEU A 13 -21.35 -5.11 -2.59
C LEU A 13 -21.00 -4.02 -3.60
N SER A 14 -21.95 -3.55 -4.41
CA SER A 14 -21.74 -2.47 -5.37
C SER A 14 -21.23 -1.19 -4.70
N ASN A 15 -21.81 -0.82 -3.56
CA ASN A 15 -21.43 0.39 -2.83
C ASN A 15 -20.12 0.23 -2.04
N LEU A 16 -19.81 -0.98 -1.56
CA LEU A 16 -18.62 -1.24 -0.74
C LEU A 16 -17.34 -1.33 -1.57
N ARG A 17 -17.41 -1.83 -2.82
CA ARG A 17 -16.24 -1.98 -3.70
C ARG A 17 -15.40 -0.69 -3.86
N PRO A 18 -15.97 0.47 -4.21
CA PRO A 18 -15.20 1.71 -4.32
C PRO A 18 -14.58 2.13 -2.98
N ILE A 19 -15.30 1.98 -1.87
CA ILE A 19 -14.81 2.36 -0.53
C ILE A 19 -13.59 1.50 -0.17
N VAL A 20 -13.70 0.18 -0.31
CA VAL A 20 -12.60 -0.74 -0.02
C VAL A 20 -11.42 -0.50 -0.98
N GLY A 21 -11.70 -0.22 -2.26
CA GLY A 21 -10.68 0.17 -3.24
C GLY A 21 -9.90 1.40 -2.80
N ILE A 22 -10.59 2.49 -2.46
CA ILE A 22 -9.97 3.75 -2.00
C ILE A 22 -9.13 3.50 -0.74
N LEU A 23 -9.64 2.74 0.23
CA LEU A 23 -8.90 2.41 1.44
C LEU A 23 -7.65 1.58 1.16
N GLY A 24 -7.76 0.56 0.29
CA GLY A 24 -6.62 -0.26 -0.11
C GLY A 24 -5.55 0.58 -0.81
N PHE A 25 -5.92 1.44 -1.75
CA PHE A 25 -4.96 2.34 -2.39
C PHE A 25 -4.41 3.42 -1.46
N THR A 26 -5.17 3.84 -0.44
CA THR A 26 -4.64 4.71 0.61
C THR A 26 -3.51 4.02 1.38
N ILE A 27 -3.70 2.76 1.78
CA ILE A 27 -2.68 1.94 2.44
C ILE A 27 -1.43 1.81 1.57
N VAL A 28 -1.63 1.61 0.26
CA VAL A 28 -0.54 1.55 -0.71
C VAL A 28 0.17 2.91 -0.76
N TRP A 29 -0.49 3.99 -1.18
CA TRP A 29 0.18 5.26 -1.48
C TRP A 29 0.72 6.02 -0.28
N TYR A 30 0.09 5.90 0.90
CA TYR A 30 0.41 6.73 2.05
C TYR A 30 1.87 6.61 2.52
N PRO A 31 2.43 5.39 2.75
CA PRO A 31 3.80 5.26 3.19
C PRO A 31 4.82 5.82 2.19
N VAL A 32 4.60 5.64 0.89
CA VAL A 32 5.52 6.18 -0.14
C VAL A 32 5.54 7.69 -0.11
N LEU A 33 4.37 8.32 -0.16
CA LEU A 33 4.29 9.77 -0.23
C LEU A 33 4.74 10.42 1.07
N SER A 34 4.33 9.88 2.22
CA SER A 34 4.73 10.37 3.53
C SER A 34 6.24 10.26 3.72
N VAL A 35 6.83 9.08 3.49
CA VAL A 35 8.26 8.87 3.71
C VAL A 35 9.09 9.64 2.69
N SER A 36 8.71 9.62 1.40
CA SER A 36 9.42 10.39 0.37
C SER A 36 9.43 11.87 0.71
N ASN A 37 8.31 12.43 1.17
CA ASN A 37 8.24 13.83 1.59
C ASN A 37 9.25 14.17 2.69
N THR A 38 9.44 13.26 3.64
CA THR A 38 10.41 13.48 4.74
C THR A 38 11.87 13.37 4.31
N VAL A 39 12.14 12.75 3.16
CA VAL A 39 13.50 12.64 2.58
C VAL A 39 13.80 13.81 1.64
N LEU A 40 12.78 14.47 1.11
CA LEU A 40 12.95 15.73 0.40
C LEU A 40 13.52 16.75 1.40
N GLY A 41 14.67 17.37 1.09
CA GLY A 41 15.33 18.34 1.98
C GLY A 41 14.45 19.54 2.34
N THR A 42 13.34 19.74 1.63
CA THR A 42 12.28 20.70 1.91
C THR A 42 10.91 19.99 1.92
N PRO A 43 10.51 19.37 3.05
CA PRO A 43 9.22 18.69 3.14
C PRO A 43 8.06 19.67 2.93
N ILE A 44 7.06 19.24 2.17
CA ILE A 44 5.79 19.97 2.05
C ILE A 44 4.87 19.65 3.23
N ALA A 45 3.82 20.45 3.42
CA ALA A 45 2.87 20.25 4.51
C ALA A 45 2.15 18.90 4.44
N ASP A 46 1.88 18.29 5.59
CA ASP A 46 1.18 17.00 5.69
C ASP A 46 -0.20 17.03 5.03
N THR A 47 -0.91 18.16 5.11
CA THR A 47 -2.18 18.37 4.40
C THR A 47 -2.02 18.18 2.90
N THR A 48 -0.94 18.70 2.32
CA THR A 48 -0.66 18.55 0.88
C THR A 48 -0.33 17.10 0.53
N VAL A 49 0.43 16.40 1.36
CA VAL A 49 0.70 14.96 1.20
C VAL A 49 -0.60 14.16 1.24
N ASN A 50 -1.45 14.41 2.24
CA ASN A 50 -2.74 13.74 2.40
C ASN A 50 -3.67 14.00 1.21
N LEU A 51 -3.64 15.20 0.64
CA LEU A 51 -4.38 15.52 -0.59
C LEU A 51 -3.87 14.67 -1.77
N PHE A 52 -2.56 14.56 -1.96
CA PHE A 52 -1.99 13.70 -3.01
C PHE A 52 -2.36 12.23 -2.81
N VAL A 53 -2.26 11.72 -1.57
CA VAL A 53 -2.69 10.36 -1.23
C VAL A 53 -4.16 10.17 -1.59
N GLY A 54 -5.02 11.11 -1.21
CA GLY A 54 -6.46 11.06 -1.51
C GLY A 54 -6.75 11.04 -3.01
N ILE A 55 -6.09 11.92 -3.79
CA ILE A 55 -6.25 11.98 -5.25
C ILE A 55 -5.80 10.67 -5.91
N LEU A 56 -4.64 10.14 -5.52
CA LEU A 56 -4.12 8.89 -6.07
C LEU A 56 -4.94 7.68 -5.63
N ALA A 57 -5.46 7.67 -4.40
CA ALA A 57 -6.31 6.60 -3.92
C ALA A 57 -7.67 6.59 -4.63
N PHE A 58 -8.26 7.77 -4.83
CA PHE A 58 -9.50 7.92 -5.56
C PHE A 58 -9.34 7.53 -7.05
N GLY A 59 -8.30 8.04 -7.71
CA GLY A 59 -7.99 7.68 -9.09
C GLY A 59 -7.59 6.20 -9.26
N GLY A 60 -6.79 5.68 -8.33
CA GLY A 60 -6.34 4.29 -8.31
C GLY A 60 -7.48 3.29 -8.09
N ALA A 61 -8.53 3.67 -7.38
CA ALA A 61 -9.70 2.82 -7.19
C ALA A 61 -10.48 2.55 -8.49
N TYR A 62 -10.30 3.35 -9.54
CA TYR A 62 -11.03 3.19 -10.80
C TYR A 62 -10.87 1.79 -11.43
N PRO A 63 -9.65 1.24 -11.60
CA PRO A 63 -9.43 -0.15 -12.01
C PRO A 63 -10.18 -1.22 -11.22
N VAL A 64 -10.51 -0.97 -9.94
CA VAL A 64 -11.22 -1.94 -9.08
C VAL A 64 -12.74 -1.82 -9.21
N VAL A 65 -13.21 -0.62 -9.53
CA VAL A 65 -14.64 -0.31 -9.67
C VAL A 65 -15.13 -0.63 -11.08
N ALA A 66 -14.36 -0.24 -12.10
CA ALA A 66 -14.76 -0.28 -13.51
C ALA A 66 -13.77 -1.03 -14.41
N GLY A 67 -12.62 -1.45 -13.90
CA GLY A 67 -11.61 -2.19 -14.65
C GLY A 67 -11.52 -3.66 -14.26
N ASP A 68 -10.47 -4.31 -14.77
CA ASP A 68 -10.26 -5.75 -14.63
C ASP A 68 -9.60 -6.14 -13.30
N TRP A 69 -9.25 -5.17 -12.45
CA TRP A 69 -8.52 -5.45 -11.22
C TRP A 69 -9.49 -5.86 -10.11
N SER A 70 -9.26 -7.04 -9.53
CA SER A 70 -10.12 -7.50 -8.44
C SER A 70 -9.73 -6.86 -7.10
N LEU A 71 -10.68 -6.75 -6.18
CA LEU A 71 -10.38 -6.37 -4.79
C LEU A 71 -9.40 -7.34 -4.13
N GLY A 72 -9.45 -8.61 -4.50
CA GLY A 72 -8.51 -9.63 -4.04
C GLY A 72 -7.08 -9.29 -4.46
N GLN A 73 -6.87 -8.90 -5.72
CA GLN A 73 -5.55 -8.49 -6.22
C GLN A 73 -5.00 -7.24 -5.52
N LEU A 74 -5.86 -6.25 -5.24
CA LEU A 74 -5.46 -5.09 -4.43
C LEU A 74 -5.07 -5.49 -3.00
N GLY A 75 -5.86 -6.37 -2.38
CA GLY A 75 -5.57 -6.91 -1.06
C GLY A 75 -4.28 -7.71 -1.01
N ASP A 76 -4.06 -8.57 -2.01
CA ASP A 76 -2.85 -9.37 -2.19
C ASP A 76 -1.62 -8.46 -2.32
N PHE A 77 -1.69 -7.43 -3.18
CA PHE A 77 -0.61 -6.46 -3.34
C PHE A 77 -0.31 -5.71 -2.03
N ALA A 78 -1.35 -5.18 -1.36
CA ALA A 78 -1.19 -4.45 -0.11
C ALA A 78 -0.61 -5.33 1.01
N PHE A 79 -1.03 -6.60 1.06
CA PHE A 79 -0.50 -7.59 1.99
C PHE A 79 0.98 -7.86 1.74
N VAL A 80 1.36 -8.19 0.50
CA VAL A 80 2.75 -8.47 0.16
C VAL A 80 3.64 -7.25 0.36
N LEU A 81 3.15 -6.05 0.03
CA LEU A 81 3.84 -4.80 0.32
C LEU A 81 4.13 -4.64 1.81
N THR A 82 3.10 -4.82 2.65
CA THR A 82 3.23 -4.68 4.11
C THR A 82 4.18 -5.74 4.69
N ALA A 83 4.03 -7.00 4.28
CA ALA A 83 4.89 -8.09 4.69
C ALA A 83 6.35 -7.86 4.26
N SER A 84 6.57 -7.36 3.05
CA SER A 84 7.90 -7.02 2.54
C SER A 84 8.53 -5.87 3.32
N ALA A 85 7.76 -4.82 3.62
CA ALA A 85 8.23 -3.69 4.42
C ALA A 85 8.65 -4.12 5.83
N ILE A 86 7.87 -4.99 6.48
CA ILE A 86 8.20 -5.56 7.78
C ILE A 86 9.46 -6.43 7.68
N GLY A 87 9.50 -7.36 6.72
CA GLY A 87 10.64 -8.28 6.54
C GLY A 87 11.95 -7.54 6.28
N LEU A 88 11.94 -6.59 5.35
CA LEU A 88 13.12 -5.77 5.03
C LEU A 88 13.49 -4.82 6.17
N GLY A 89 12.50 -4.29 6.90
CA GLY A 89 12.73 -3.49 8.09
C GLY A 89 13.47 -4.28 9.19
N ILE A 90 13.06 -5.52 9.44
CA ILE A 90 13.75 -6.43 10.38
C ILE A 90 15.17 -6.74 9.90
N VAL A 91 15.36 -7.08 8.62
CA VAL A 91 16.70 -7.33 8.06
C VAL A 91 17.60 -6.10 8.19
N GLY A 92 17.07 -4.91 7.90
CA GLY A 92 17.78 -3.65 8.08
C GLY A 92 18.17 -3.41 9.54
N MET A 93 17.24 -3.60 10.47
CA MET A 93 17.48 -3.47 11.92
C MET A 93 18.59 -4.43 12.39
N VAL A 94 18.50 -5.71 12.03
CA VAL A 94 19.51 -6.73 12.39
C VAL A 94 20.88 -6.35 11.82
N SER A 95 20.93 -5.83 10.59
CA SER A 95 22.18 -5.42 9.95
C SER A 95 22.84 -4.24 10.68
N VAL A 96 22.04 -3.24 11.09
CA VAL A 96 22.53 -2.08 11.87
C VAL A 96 23.14 -2.54 13.19
N LEU A 97 22.47 -3.47 13.89
CA LEU A 97 22.96 -4.03 15.15
C LEU A 97 24.23 -4.88 14.96
N ALA A 98 24.26 -5.74 13.94
CA ALA A 98 25.39 -6.63 13.68
C ALA A 98 26.66 -5.88 13.25
N LEU A 99 26.50 -4.73 12.59
CA LEU A 99 27.60 -3.88 12.13
C LEU A 99 27.98 -2.78 13.13
N ASP A 100 27.31 -2.72 14.29
CA ASP A 100 27.48 -1.67 15.31
C ASP A 100 27.38 -0.24 14.75
N VAL A 101 26.46 -0.04 13.79
CA VAL A 101 26.25 1.25 13.12
C VAL A 101 25.24 2.07 13.91
N THR A 102 25.58 3.33 14.18
CA THR A 102 24.62 4.28 14.76
C THR A 102 23.95 5.10 13.66
N ILE A 103 22.62 5.05 13.61
CA ILE A 103 21.80 5.88 12.72
C ILE A 103 21.03 6.87 13.57
N SER A 104 21.11 8.16 13.22
CA SER A 104 20.30 9.19 13.87
C SER A 104 18.81 8.89 13.68
N GLY A 105 18.01 8.98 14.75
CA GLY A 105 16.55 8.85 14.66
C GLY A 105 15.88 9.93 13.80
N SER A 106 16.58 11.04 13.52
CA SER A 106 16.11 12.06 12.58
C SER A 106 16.34 11.68 11.11
N ASN A 107 17.19 10.69 10.82
CA ASN A 107 17.47 10.25 9.46
C ASN A 107 16.35 9.34 8.94
N ARG A 108 15.57 9.85 7.98
CA ARG A 108 14.46 9.13 7.35
C ARG A 108 14.88 8.28 6.14
N MET A 109 16.14 8.37 5.72
CA MET A 109 16.66 7.62 4.57
C MET A 109 16.49 6.10 4.69
N PRO A 110 16.78 5.45 5.84
CA PRO A 110 16.57 4.00 5.97
C PRO A 110 15.11 3.59 5.77
N GLN A 111 14.17 4.40 6.27
CA GLN A 111 12.74 4.15 6.11
C GLN A 111 12.35 4.23 4.62
N ALA A 112 12.88 5.21 3.87
CA ALA A 112 12.64 5.33 2.44
C ALA A 112 13.20 4.14 1.64
N ILE A 113 14.40 3.68 2.00
CA ILE A 113 15.03 2.50 1.39
C ILE A 113 14.16 1.26 1.62
N VAL A 114 13.69 1.03 2.85
CA VAL A 114 12.84 -0.13 3.19
C VAL A 114 11.54 -0.09 2.38
N TRP A 115 10.84 1.04 2.33
CA TRP A 115 9.60 1.15 1.56
C TRP A 115 9.83 1.02 0.05
N GLY A 116 10.88 1.63 -0.49
CA GLY A 116 11.23 1.49 -1.91
C GLY A 116 11.52 0.04 -2.28
N ALA A 117 12.31 -0.67 -1.47
CA ALA A 117 12.61 -2.08 -1.68
C ALA A 117 11.37 -2.97 -1.49
N ALA A 118 10.49 -2.65 -0.54
CA ALA A 118 9.23 -3.36 -0.34
C ALA A 118 8.29 -3.22 -1.55
N TYR A 119 8.23 -2.04 -2.15
CA TYR A 119 7.45 -1.80 -3.38
C TYR A 119 7.95 -2.61 -4.56
N VAL A 120 9.27 -2.61 -4.79
CA VAL A 120 9.88 -3.42 -5.84
C VAL A 120 9.61 -4.89 -5.58
N THR A 121 9.74 -5.35 -4.34
CA THR A 121 9.46 -6.73 -3.95
C THR A 121 7.99 -7.10 -4.20
N ALA A 122 7.05 -6.27 -3.75
CA ALA A 122 5.62 -6.51 -3.93
C ALA A 122 5.22 -6.54 -5.42
N TYR A 123 5.76 -5.60 -6.20
CA TYR A 123 5.56 -5.59 -7.64
C TYR A 123 6.11 -6.86 -8.29
N LEU A 124 7.35 -7.25 -7.97
CA LEU A 124 7.95 -8.47 -8.51
C LEU A 124 7.14 -9.71 -8.09
N VAL A 125 6.79 -9.86 -6.82
CA VAL A 125 6.06 -11.04 -6.34
C VAL A 125 4.68 -11.15 -6.99
N MET A 126 3.92 -10.05 -7.10
CA MET A 126 2.61 -10.07 -7.75
C MET A 126 2.70 -10.41 -9.24
N TYR A 127 3.61 -9.77 -9.97
CA TYR A 127 3.65 -9.90 -11.44
C TYR A 127 4.50 -11.07 -11.95
N ARG A 128 5.45 -11.60 -11.17
CA ARG A 128 6.23 -12.80 -11.54
C ARG A 128 5.59 -14.10 -11.09
N THR A 129 4.85 -14.08 -9.99
CA THR A 129 4.43 -15.32 -9.30
C THR A 129 2.95 -15.59 -9.41
N GLU A 130 2.17 -14.69 -10.02
CA GLU A 130 0.70 -14.78 -10.15
C GLU A 130 0.03 -15.19 -8.82
N LEU A 131 0.53 -14.63 -7.72
CA LEU A 131 0.14 -15.01 -6.37
C LEU A 131 -1.26 -14.48 -6.07
N SER A 132 -2.18 -15.37 -5.74
CA SER A 132 -3.52 -15.03 -5.24
C SER A 132 -3.68 -15.60 -3.84
N ILE A 133 -3.77 -14.72 -2.83
CA ILE A 133 -3.88 -15.10 -1.41
C ILE A 133 -5.35 -15.12 -1.00
N TYR A 134 -6.12 -14.14 -1.46
CA TYR A 134 -7.56 -14.08 -1.28
C TYR A 134 -8.26 -14.68 -2.51
N ARG A 135 -8.52 -15.99 -2.48
CA ARG A 135 -9.37 -16.72 -3.45
C ARG A 135 -10.83 -16.78 -3.02
#